data_AF-A0A7Y4RVW2-F1
#
_entry.id   AF-A0A7Y4RVW2-F1
#
_cell.length_a   1.000
_cell.length_b   1.000
_cell.length_c   1.000
_cell.angle_alpha   90.00
_cell.angle_beta   90.00
_cell.angle_gamma   90.00
#
_symmetry.space_group_name_H-M   'P 1'
#
loop_
_entity.id
_entity.type
_entity.pdbx_description
1 polymer ?
#
loop_
_entity_poly.entity_id
_entity_poly.type
_entity_poly.pdbx_seq_one_letter_code
_entity_poly.pdbx_strand_id
1 'polypeptide(L)'
;MLNKLITATTLHQFNWSWPTFEPETLALLILIMVFGLLAALEQHAPKTKVPRKQLQQSYKANFSLFLFNSLVMSILTATSLLIVAKHPLLDQGLLSLVANPVVKTILAFLSLDLLLYGWHNACHRFDGLWMFHKVHHNDPYLNVSTGFRLHIIELLITHLLKALLIIIMGIDELIVLVCEAATTLFIMLHHTNTSFKGEKWLGLFFITPDLHRTHHSVERSEHDNNYGAVLSIWDRLFGSFAEMEPEKIGIKGESPLDFINLVKFGFITPSLPGTQTSDIHLETMIAEAAYYIAEKRNFRPGQDLNDWLEAKRQIIRMVYNDRKLQKSTKNNHQRGYFDWLHSPLQLNFKH
;
A
#
# COMPACT_ATOMS: atom_id res chain seq x y z
N MET A 1 58.22 -16.58 50.78
CA MET A 1 57.97 -15.50 49.80
C MET A 1 57.08 -15.93 48.63
N LEU A 2 56.96 -17.21 48.25
CA LEU A 2 56.07 -17.65 47.16
C LEU A 2 54.56 -17.57 47.44
N ASN A 3 54.11 -17.72 48.70
CA ASN A 3 52.66 -17.67 49.02
C ASN A 3 52.03 -16.26 48.97
N LYS A 4 52.84 -15.20 48.92
CA LYS A 4 52.35 -13.81 48.73
C LYS A 4 52.17 -13.43 47.26
N LEU A 5 52.74 -14.21 46.33
CA LEU A 5 52.57 -13.99 44.89
C LEU A 5 51.31 -14.69 44.34
N ILE A 6 50.84 -15.76 44.98
CA ILE A 6 49.60 -16.45 44.60
C ILE A 6 48.36 -15.65 45.02
N THR A 7 48.46 -14.78 46.02
CA THR A 7 47.35 -13.92 46.49
C THR A 7 47.09 -12.68 45.63
N ALA A 8 47.92 -12.41 44.61
CA ALA A 8 47.70 -11.32 43.66
C ALA A 8 47.01 -11.77 42.36
N THR A 9 46.62 -13.05 42.26
CA THR A 9 45.91 -13.62 41.10
C THR A 9 44.53 -14.18 41.45
N THR A 10 43.94 -13.76 42.56
CA THR A 10 42.48 -13.65 42.61
C THR A 10 42.09 -12.45 41.75
N LEU A 11 42.11 -12.69 40.42
CA LEU A 11 41.28 -11.97 39.47
C LEU A 11 39.96 -11.70 40.19
N HIS A 12 39.62 -10.43 40.39
CA HIS A 12 38.26 -10.04 40.71
C HIS A 12 37.36 -10.88 39.82
N GLN A 13 36.63 -11.84 40.38
CA GLN A 13 35.58 -12.54 39.66
C GLN A 13 34.59 -11.44 39.33
N PHE A 14 34.75 -10.90 38.13
CA PHE A 14 33.90 -9.86 37.61
C PHE A 14 32.56 -10.56 37.34
N ASN A 15 31.71 -10.57 38.37
CA ASN A 15 30.37 -11.11 38.31
C ASN A 15 29.52 -10.16 37.46
N TRP A 16 29.77 -10.19 36.15
CA TRP A 16 28.92 -9.54 35.18
C TRP A 16 27.69 -10.41 34.98
N SER A 17 26.61 -10.07 35.69
CA SER A 17 25.29 -10.59 35.35
C SER A 17 24.84 -9.90 34.08
N TRP A 18 24.73 -10.65 32.98
CA TRP A 18 24.11 -10.15 31.77
C TRP A 18 22.68 -9.70 32.08
N PRO A 19 22.23 -8.55 31.54
CA PRO A 19 20.84 -8.16 31.70
C PRO A 19 19.93 -9.24 31.10
N THR A 20 19.00 -9.75 31.89
CA THR A 20 17.91 -10.61 31.43
C THR A 20 16.78 -9.71 30.94
N PHE A 21 16.45 -9.80 29.66
CA PHE A 21 15.35 -9.05 29.08
C PHE A 21 14.10 -9.93 28.99
N GLU A 22 12.94 -9.35 29.26
CA GLU A 22 11.67 -9.95 28.88
C GLU A 22 11.60 -10.15 27.36
N PRO A 23 10.98 -11.22 26.85
CA PRO A 23 10.94 -11.51 25.40
C PRO A 23 10.44 -10.34 24.56
N GLU A 24 9.42 -9.62 25.04
CA GLU A 24 8.88 -8.43 24.39
C GLU A 24 9.91 -7.29 24.28
N THR A 25 10.67 -7.06 25.36
CA THR A 25 11.72 -6.04 25.39
C THR A 25 12.85 -6.40 24.43
N LEU A 26 13.25 -7.68 24.40
CA LEU A 26 14.26 -8.16 23.47
C LEU A 26 13.80 -7.99 22.01
N ALA A 27 12.57 -8.38 21.69
CA ALA A 27 12.00 -8.20 20.36
C ALA A 27 12.00 -6.73 19.93
N LEU A 28 11.58 -5.82 20.82
CA LEU A 28 11.60 -4.38 20.57
C LEU A 28 13.02 -3.86 20.30
N LEU A 29 14.00 -4.26 21.11
CA LEU A 29 15.39 -3.86 20.92
C LEU A 29 15.95 -4.35 19.57
N ILE A 30 15.61 -5.57 19.17
CA ILE A 30 15.98 -6.12 17.86
C ILE A 30 15.35 -5.30 16.74
N LEU A 31 14.05 -4.98 16.83
CA LEU A 31 13.35 -4.19 15.83
C LEU A 31 13.96 -2.78 15.68
N ILE A 32 14.26 -2.10 16.79
CA ILE A 32 14.90 -0.77 16.77
C ILE A 32 16.30 -0.86 16.16
N MET A 33 17.08 -1.87 16.55
CA MET A 33 18.43 -2.08 16.02
C MET A 33 18.39 -2.34 14.50
N VAL A 34 17.54 -3.25 14.04
CA VAL A 34 17.41 -3.56 12.61
C VAL A 34 16.89 -2.37 11.83
N PHE A 35 15.91 -1.63 12.35
CA PHE A 35 15.47 -0.38 11.74
C PHE A 35 16.63 0.60 11.55
N GLY A 36 17.44 0.82 12.59
CA GLY A 36 18.61 1.70 12.52
C GLY A 36 19.66 1.23 11.50
N LEU A 37 19.90 -0.08 11.43
CA LEU A 37 20.81 -0.68 10.45
C LEU A 37 20.30 -0.50 9.01
N LEU A 38 19.01 -0.78 8.76
CA LEU A 38 18.40 -0.62 7.44
C LEU A 38 18.35 0.85 7.01
N ALA A 39 18.00 1.77 7.93
CA ALA A 39 18.01 3.22 7.70
C ALA A 39 19.42 3.73 7.36
N ALA A 40 20.46 3.20 8.02
CA ALA A 40 21.85 3.52 7.70
C ALA A 40 22.27 2.95 6.34
N LEU A 41 21.87 1.71 6.04
CA LEU A 41 22.18 1.03 4.78
C LEU A 41 21.58 1.77 3.58
N GLU A 42 20.31 2.16 3.64
CA GLU A 42 19.67 2.88 2.53
C GLU A 42 20.21 4.30 2.34
N GLN A 43 20.77 4.93 3.37
CA GLN A 43 21.46 6.22 3.25
C GLN A 43 22.85 6.07 2.62
N HIS A 44 23.54 4.96 2.90
CA HIS A 44 24.88 4.69 2.40
C HIS A 44 24.87 4.16 0.95
N ALA A 45 23.93 3.26 0.64
CA ALA A 45 23.81 2.58 -0.64
C ALA A 45 22.36 2.57 -1.15
N PRO A 46 21.78 3.75 -1.47
CA PRO A 46 20.41 3.82 -1.97
C PRO A 46 20.28 3.22 -3.37
N LYS A 47 19.18 2.49 -3.63
CA LYS A 47 18.77 2.07 -4.99
C LYS A 47 18.42 3.29 -5.84
N THR A 48 17.64 4.23 -5.29
CA THR A 48 17.28 5.50 -5.95
C THR A 48 17.78 6.70 -5.16
N LYS A 49 18.48 7.64 -5.81
CA LYS A 49 18.94 8.86 -5.14
C LYS A 49 17.78 9.83 -4.91
N VAL A 50 17.46 10.08 -3.65
CA VAL A 50 16.42 11.02 -3.24
C VAL A 50 17.06 12.24 -2.55
N PRO A 51 16.69 13.48 -2.93
CA PRO A 51 17.09 14.70 -2.22
C PRO A 51 16.82 14.62 -0.71
N ARG A 52 17.80 15.01 0.11
CA ARG A 52 17.71 14.94 1.59
C ARG A 52 16.44 15.59 2.17
N LYS A 53 16.00 16.73 1.61
CA LYS A 53 14.77 17.41 2.04
C LYS A 53 13.52 16.55 1.85
N GLN A 54 13.41 15.84 0.73
CA GLN A 54 12.28 14.97 0.41
C GLN A 54 12.28 13.72 1.31
N LEU A 55 13.46 13.13 1.54
CA LEU A 55 13.62 12.02 2.46
C LEU A 55 13.22 12.42 3.90
N GLN A 56 13.66 13.59 4.37
CA GLN A 56 13.27 14.13 5.68
C GLN A 56 11.75 14.35 5.79
N GLN A 57 11.09 14.82 4.72
CA GLN A 57 9.64 14.98 4.68
C GLN A 57 8.92 13.63 4.81
N SER A 58 9.36 12.60 4.08
CA SER A 58 8.79 11.26 4.15
C SER A 58 8.95 10.66 5.56
N TYR A 59 10.17 10.62 6.11
CA TYR A 59 10.41 10.14 7.47
C TYR A 59 9.58 10.88 8.51
N LYS A 60 9.49 12.23 8.42
CA LYS A 60 8.67 13.02 9.35
C LYS A 60 7.19 12.63 9.27
N ALA A 61 6.64 12.48 8.07
CA ALA A 61 5.25 12.09 7.88
C ALA A 61 5.00 10.67 8.42
N ASN A 62 5.85 9.71 8.07
CA ASN A 62 5.74 8.31 8.47
C ASN A 62 5.85 8.15 10.00
N PHE A 63 6.85 8.77 10.65
CA PHE A 63 6.99 8.73 12.10
C PHE A 63 5.85 9.45 12.84
N SER A 64 5.38 10.59 12.33
CA SER A 64 4.24 11.29 12.95
C SER A 64 2.98 10.43 12.91
N LEU A 65 2.74 9.77 11.77
CA LEU A 65 1.60 8.87 11.61
C LEU A 65 1.74 7.62 12.49
N PHE A 66 2.94 7.03 12.57
CA PHE A 66 3.22 5.92 13.48
C PHE A 66 2.97 6.27 14.95
N LEU A 67 3.46 7.43 15.43
CA LEU A 67 3.26 7.88 16.80
C LEU A 67 1.77 8.16 17.09
N PHE A 68 1.09 8.82 16.15
CA PHE A 68 -0.35 9.05 16.24
C PHE A 68 -1.12 7.72 16.35
N ASN A 69 -0.84 6.78 15.46
CA ASN A 69 -1.49 5.47 15.46
C ASN A 69 -1.20 4.71 16.77
N SER A 70 0.05 4.72 17.23
CA SER A 70 0.47 4.06 18.47
C SER A 70 -0.29 4.62 19.69
N LEU A 71 -0.44 5.94 19.75
CA LEU A 71 -1.21 6.60 20.81
C LEU A 71 -2.70 6.23 20.75
N VAL A 72 -3.31 6.28 19.55
CA VAL A 72 -4.73 5.94 19.39
C VAL A 72 -4.98 4.47 19.75
N MET A 73 -4.15 3.55 19.28
CA MET A 73 -4.27 2.13 19.61
C MET A 73 -4.14 1.90 21.12
N SER A 74 -3.19 2.59 21.77
CA SER A 74 -3.03 2.53 23.22
C SER A 74 -4.25 3.05 23.99
N ILE A 75 -4.87 4.15 23.53
CA ILE A 75 -6.06 4.73 24.16
C ILE A 75 -7.29 3.85 23.98
N LEU A 76 -7.49 3.30 22.78
CA LEU A 76 -8.63 2.45 22.46
C LEU A 76 -8.58 1.11 23.20
N THR A 77 -7.50 0.83 23.95
CA THR A 77 -7.23 -0.48 24.55
C THR A 77 -7.44 -1.61 23.54
N ALA A 78 -7.25 -1.32 22.25
CA ALA A 78 -7.23 -2.32 21.20
C ALA A 78 -6.11 -3.26 21.64
N THR A 79 -6.52 -4.39 22.22
CA THR A 79 -5.66 -5.19 23.07
C THR A 79 -4.43 -5.56 22.27
N SER A 80 -3.26 -5.49 22.92
CA SER A 80 -2.07 -6.13 22.34
C SER A 80 -2.49 -7.53 21.90
N LEU A 81 -2.10 -7.95 20.70
CA LEU A 81 -2.38 -9.31 20.23
C LEU A 81 -1.87 -10.36 21.24
N LEU A 82 -0.88 -9.98 22.07
CA LEU A 82 -0.38 -10.76 23.20
C LEU A 82 -1.40 -10.94 24.33
N ILE A 83 -2.24 -9.94 24.61
CA ILE A 83 -3.35 -10.07 25.59
C ILE A 83 -4.42 -11.02 25.03
N VAL A 84 -4.74 -10.91 23.74
CA VAL A 84 -5.65 -11.85 23.07
C VAL A 84 -5.07 -13.27 23.12
N ALA A 85 -3.76 -13.40 22.95
CA ALA A 85 -3.01 -14.64 23.05
C ALA A 85 -2.84 -15.19 24.50
N LYS A 86 -3.51 -14.58 25.48
CA LYS A 86 -3.70 -15.10 26.85
C LYS A 86 -5.13 -15.53 27.15
N HIS A 87 -6.03 -15.44 26.17
CA HIS A 87 -7.44 -15.70 26.38
C HIS A 87 -7.72 -17.20 26.61
N PRO A 88 -8.59 -17.60 27.56
CA PRO A 88 -8.86 -19.02 27.85
C PRO A 88 -9.44 -19.84 26.69
N LEU A 89 -9.96 -19.17 25.66
CA LEU A 89 -10.49 -19.84 24.46
C LEU A 89 -9.40 -20.46 23.58
N LEU A 90 -8.13 -20.11 23.78
CA LEU A 90 -7.02 -20.61 22.96
C LEU A 90 -6.80 -22.12 23.11
N ASP A 91 -7.13 -22.68 24.28
CA ASP A 91 -7.05 -24.13 24.54
C ASP A 91 -7.98 -24.93 23.61
N GLN A 92 -8.97 -24.27 23.01
CA GLN A 92 -9.94 -24.86 22.07
C GLN A 92 -9.59 -24.58 20.60
N GLY A 93 -8.51 -23.84 20.33
CA GLY A 93 -8.14 -23.46 18.97
C GLY A 93 -7.57 -24.62 18.14
N LEU A 94 -7.60 -24.49 16.81
CA LEU A 94 -7.22 -25.57 15.89
C LEU A 94 -5.80 -26.13 16.10
N LEU A 95 -4.87 -25.30 16.58
CA LEU A 95 -3.49 -25.69 16.84
C LEU A 95 -3.25 -26.23 18.26
N SER A 96 -4.27 -26.29 19.13
CA SER A 96 -4.12 -26.86 20.47
C SER A 96 -3.80 -28.36 20.42
N LEU A 97 -4.19 -29.03 19.33
CA LEU A 97 -3.89 -30.45 19.07
C LEU A 97 -2.46 -30.69 18.55
N VAL A 98 -1.73 -29.64 18.15
CA VAL A 98 -0.39 -29.77 17.58
C VAL A 98 0.64 -29.76 18.70
N ALA A 99 1.11 -30.96 19.09
CA ALA A 99 2.06 -31.11 20.19
C ALA A 99 3.47 -30.57 19.89
N ASN A 100 3.90 -30.58 18.63
CA ASN A 100 5.24 -30.12 18.27
C ASN A 100 5.26 -28.58 18.16
N PRO A 101 6.02 -27.86 19.02
CA PRO A 101 6.00 -26.40 19.06
C PRO A 101 6.57 -25.75 17.79
N VAL A 102 7.50 -26.42 17.09
CA VAL A 102 8.05 -25.91 15.82
C VAL A 102 7.00 -26.00 14.73
N VAL A 103 6.30 -27.13 14.61
CA VAL A 103 5.20 -27.28 13.63
C VAL A 103 4.07 -26.31 13.94
N LYS A 104 3.70 -26.15 15.22
CA LYS A 104 2.71 -25.16 15.67
C LYS A 104 3.10 -23.74 15.25
N THR A 105 4.35 -23.36 15.46
CA THR A 105 4.90 -22.05 15.07
C THR A 105 4.86 -21.83 13.55
N ILE A 106 5.26 -22.83 12.76
CA ILE A 106 5.24 -22.74 11.29
C ILE A 106 3.80 -22.58 10.78
N LEU A 107 2.85 -23.38 11.29
CA LEU A 107 1.45 -23.29 10.88
C LEU A 107 0.82 -21.95 11.28
N ALA A 108 1.12 -21.46 12.49
CA ALA A 108 0.68 -20.15 12.95
C ALA A 108 1.22 -19.02 12.05
N PHE A 109 2.53 -19.05 11.76
CA PHE A 109 3.19 -18.10 10.87
C PHE A 109 2.57 -18.10 9.46
N LEU A 110 2.43 -19.27 8.83
CA LEU A 110 1.82 -19.40 7.50
C LEU A 110 0.38 -18.90 7.48
N SER A 111 -0.39 -19.16 8.53
CA SER A 111 -1.79 -18.70 8.62
C SER A 111 -1.90 -17.18 8.77
N LEU A 112 -1.04 -16.57 9.60
CA LEU A 112 -0.99 -15.13 9.79
C LEU A 112 -0.47 -14.41 8.52
N ASP A 113 0.56 -14.93 7.87
CA ASP A 113 1.09 -14.35 6.62
C ASP A 113 0.09 -14.47 5.47
N LEU A 114 -0.63 -15.60 5.36
CA LEU A 114 -1.73 -15.77 4.40
C LEU A 114 -2.89 -14.80 4.68
N LEU A 115 -3.24 -14.56 5.94
CA LEU A 115 -4.25 -13.56 6.31
C LEU A 115 -3.83 -12.17 5.85
N LEU A 116 -2.57 -11.79 6.05
CA LEU A 116 -2.04 -10.50 5.60
C LEU A 116 -2.03 -10.38 4.08
N TYR A 117 -1.61 -11.43 3.37
CA TYR A 117 -1.71 -11.49 1.91
C TYR A 117 -3.16 -11.27 1.45
N GLY A 118 -4.12 -11.98 2.05
CA GLY A 118 -5.54 -11.88 1.72
C GLY A 118 -6.11 -10.48 2.00
N TRP A 119 -5.76 -9.89 3.14
CA TRP A 119 -6.12 -8.52 3.49
C TRP A 119 -5.55 -7.51 2.48
N HIS A 120 -4.27 -7.64 2.16
CA HIS A 120 -3.58 -6.70 1.29
C HIS A 120 -4.12 -6.74 -0.14
N ASN A 121 -4.34 -7.94 -0.68
CA ASN A 121 -5.02 -8.13 -1.95
C ASN A 121 -6.45 -7.55 -1.93
N ALA A 122 -7.20 -7.72 -0.82
CA ALA A 122 -8.52 -7.10 -0.67
C ALA A 122 -8.46 -5.56 -0.68
N CYS A 123 -7.45 -4.97 -0.04
CA CYS A 123 -7.21 -3.52 -0.07
C CYS A 123 -7.02 -2.98 -1.49
N HIS A 124 -6.45 -3.77 -2.40
CA HIS A 124 -6.25 -3.37 -3.80
C HIS A 124 -7.45 -3.61 -4.71
N ARG A 125 -8.33 -4.56 -4.34
CA ARG A 125 -9.51 -4.93 -5.12
C ARG A 125 -10.78 -4.15 -4.76
N PHE A 126 -10.92 -3.72 -3.51
CA PHE A 126 -12.13 -3.03 -3.05
C PHE A 126 -11.85 -1.56 -2.75
N ASP A 127 -12.53 -0.66 -3.47
CA ASP A 127 -12.35 0.79 -3.35
C ASP A 127 -12.46 1.31 -1.91
N GLY A 128 -13.39 0.77 -1.12
CA GLY A 128 -13.58 1.17 0.28
C GLY A 128 -12.39 0.81 1.18
N LEU A 129 -11.67 -0.27 0.88
CA LEU A 129 -10.44 -0.64 1.60
C LEU A 129 -9.24 0.11 1.03
N TRP A 130 -9.18 0.26 -0.30
CA TRP A 130 -8.17 1.06 -0.99
C TRP A 130 -8.12 2.49 -0.49
N MET A 131 -9.27 3.09 -0.13
CA MET A 131 -9.32 4.42 0.45
C MET A 131 -8.39 4.60 1.63
N PHE A 132 -8.24 3.59 2.49
CA PHE A 132 -7.31 3.63 3.62
C PHE A 132 -5.90 3.20 3.20
N HIS A 133 -5.81 2.16 2.37
CA HIS A 133 -4.52 1.60 1.97
C HIS A 133 -3.72 2.54 1.06
N LYS A 134 -4.35 3.39 0.26
CA LYS A 134 -3.65 4.39 -0.55
C LYS A 134 -2.84 5.41 0.29
N VAL A 135 -3.12 5.54 1.58
CA VAL A 135 -2.29 6.36 2.50
C VAL A 135 -0.87 5.80 2.53
N HIS A 136 -0.74 4.48 2.49
CA HIS A 136 0.52 3.75 2.40
C HIS A 136 1.25 4.02 1.08
N HIS A 137 0.53 3.85 -0.04
CA HIS A 137 1.06 4.08 -1.39
C HIS A 137 1.35 5.55 -1.74
N ASN A 138 0.95 6.52 -0.89
CA ASN A 138 1.19 7.93 -1.17
C ASN A 138 2.67 8.36 -0.99
N ASP A 139 3.57 7.50 -0.53
CA ASP A 139 4.98 7.84 -0.33
C ASP A 139 5.82 7.62 -1.60
N PRO A 140 6.18 8.67 -2.39
CA PRO A 140 7.00 8.50 -3.58
C PRO A 140 8.49 8.27 -3.24
N TYR A 141 8.86 8.33 -1.95
CA TYR A 141 10.23 8.22 -1.47
C TYR A 141 10.40 6.99 -0.59
N LEU A 142 9.97 5.83 -1.11
CA LEU A 142 9.99 4.54 -0.42
C LEU A 142 11.28 4.35 0.40
N ASN A 143 11.13 4.15 1.71
CA ASN A 143 12.22 3.97 2.66
C ASN A 143 11.76 3.07 3.81
N VAL A 144 12.69 2.61 4.67
CA VAL A 144 12.37 1.69 5.78
C VAL A 144 11.19 2.14 6.66
N SER A 145 10.95 3.45 6.81
CA SER A 145 9.83 3.96 7.60
C SER A 145 8.47 3.92 6.91
N THR A 146 8.43 3.76 5.57
CA THR A 146 7.19 3.67 4.79
C THR A 146 6.31 2.50 5.23
N GLY A 147 6.92 1.41 5.74
CA GLY A 147 6.19 0.27 6.33
C GLY A 147 5.29 0.66 7.52
N PHE A 148 5.50 1.82 8.15
CA PHE A 148 4.68 2.33 9.24
C PHE A 148 3.66 3.40 8.80
N ARG A 149 3.62 3.74 7.51
CA ARG A 149 2.69 4.71 6.94
C ARG A 149 1.31 4.08 6.72
N LEU A 150 0.60 3.77 7.80
CA LEU A 150 -0.71 3.12 7.74
C LEU A 150 -1.82 4.06 8.20
N HIS A 151 -2.98 3.96 7.57
CA HIS A 151 -4.16 4.65 8.07
C HIS A 151 -4.71 3.92 9.31
N ILE A 152 -5.22 4.67 10.30
CA ILE A 152 -5.68 4.10 11.58
C ILE A 152 -6.81 3.08 11.42
N ILE A 153 -7.72 3.29 10.46
CA ILE A 153 -8.83 2.35 10.20
C ILE A 153 -8.29 1.02 9.65
N GLU A 154 -7.31 1.07 8.75
CA GLU A 154 -6.66 -0.14 8.25
C GLU A 154 -5.97 -0.91 9.39
N LEU A 155 -5.29 -0.18 10.27
CA LEU A 155 -4.64 -0.76 11.44
C LEU A 155 -5.64 -1.45 12.38
N LEU A 156 -6.77 -0.82 12.67
CA LEU A 156 -7.82 -1.39 13.52
C LEU A 156 -8.41 -2.67 12.89
N ILE A 157 -8.73 -2.64 11.60
CA ILE A 157 -9.33 -3.81 10.92
C ILE A 157 -8.33 -4.97 10.88
N THR A 158 -7.07 -4.72 10.49
CA THR A 158 -6.04 -5.77 10.49
C THR A 158 -5.79 -6.34 11.88
N HIS A 159 -5.79 -5.52 12.94
CA HIS A 159 -5.67 -6.01 14.31
C HIS A 159 -6.84 -6.91 14.70
N LEU A 160 -8.07 -6.53 14.36
CA LEU A 160 -9.26 -7.36 14.64
C LEU A 160 -9.22 -8.69 13.88
N LEU A 161 -8.82 -8.69 12.61
CA LEU A 161 -8.67 -9.90 11.80
C LEU A 161 -7.60 -10.83 12.38
N LYS A 162 -6.43 -10.28 12.76
CA LYS A 162 -5.36 -11.06 13.41
C LYS A 162 -5.80 -11.61 14.76
N ALA A 163 -6.45 -10.81 15.60
CA ALA A 163 -6.97 -11.24 16.89
C ALA A 163 -7.97 -12.40 16.74
N LEU A 164 -8.90 -12.30 15.77
CA LEU A 164 -9.85 -13.37 15.48
C LEU A 164 -9.13 -14.64 15.05
N LEU A 165 -8.14 -14.55 14.15
CA LEU A 165 -7.38 -15.72 13.71
C LEU A 165 -6.58 -16.35 14.85
N ILE A 166 -5.96 -15.55 15.71
CA ILE A 166 -5.22 -16.02 16.90
C ILE A 166 -6.14 -16.85 17.80
N ILE A 167 -7.38 -16.38 18.04
CA ILE A 167 -8.37 -17.12 18.85
C ILE A 167 -8.78 -18.42 18.15
N ILE A 168 -9.16 -18.35 16.88
CA ILE A 168 -9.62 -19.53 16.10
C ILE A 168 -8.52 -20.61 16.05
N MET A 169 -7.28 -20.20 15.83
CA MET A 169 -6.15 -21.10 15.69
C MET A 169 -5.57 -21.53 17.04
N GLY A 170 -5.81 -20.81 18.15
CA GLY A 170 -5.21 -21.14 19.45
C GLY A 170 -3.71 -20.87 19.47
N ILE A 171 -3.30 -19.69 18.99
CA ILE A 171 -1.88 -19.31 18.88
C ILE A 171 -1.40 -18.73 20.22
N ASP A 172 -0.34 -19.33 20.77
CA ASP A 172 0.23 -18.92 22.05
C ASP A 172 0.94 -17.56 21.93
N GLU A 173 0.99 -16.81 23.05
CA GLU A 173 1.60 -15.48 23.13
C GLU A 173 3.01 -15.41 22.52
N LEU A 174 3.89 -16.34 22.89
CA LEU A 174 5.27 -16.33 22.39
C LEU A 174 5.32 -16.55 20.87
N ILE A 175 4.43 -17.38 20.32
CA ILE A 175 4.35 -17.62 18.88
C ILE A 175 3.85 -16.35 18.17
N VAL A 176 2.83 -15.68 18.73
CA VAL A 176 2.36 -14.38 18.21
C VAL A 176 3.48 -13.35 18.21
N LEU A 177 4.23 -13.22 19.32
CA LEU A 177 5.35 -12.29 19.42
C LEU A 177 6.43 -12.57 18.35
N VAL A 178 6.80 -13.84 18.16
CA VAL A 178 7.79 -14.24 17.16
C VAL A 178 7.28 -13.96 15.74
N CYS A 179 6.02 -14.29 15.44
CA CYS A 179 5.43 -14.04 14.13
C CYS A 179 5.34 -12.54 13.82
N GLU A 180 4.85 -11.72 14.76
CA GLU A 180 4.73 -10.27 14.60
C GLU A 180 6.11 -9.61 14.44
N ALA A 181 7.11 -10.03 15.22
CA ALA A 181 8.48 -9.55 15.08
C ALA A 181 9.07 -9.94 13.72
N ALA A 182 8.92 -11.20 13.29
CA ALA A 182 9.39 -11.67 11.99
C ALA A 182 8.73 -10.88 10.85
N THR A 183 7.40 -10.77 10.84
CA THR A 183 6.67 -10.02 9.82
C THR A 183 7.10 -8.56 9.78
N THR A 184 7.27 -7.91 10.95
CA THR A 184 7.72 -6.52 11.01
C THR A 184 9.13 -6.34 10.43
N LEU A 185 10.05 -7.27 10.69
CA LEU A 185 11.40 -7.24 10.11
C LEU A 185 11.37 -7.34 8.58
N PHE A 186 10.53 -8.22 8.02
CA PHE A 186 10.36 -8.32 6.57
C PHE A 186 9.70 -7.06 5.99
N ILE A 187 8.70 -6.50 6.67
CA ILE A 187 8.08 -5.23 6.27
C ILE A 187 9.12 -4.11 6.22
N MET A 188 9.94 -3.97 7.27
CA MET A 188 11.03 -3.00 7.26
C MET A 188 11.99 -3.23 6.08
N LEU A 189 12.39 -4.49 5.84
CA LEU A 189 13.31 -4.85 4.78
C LEU A 189 12.77 -4.49 3.40
N HIS A 190 11.58 -4.95 3.04
CA HIS A 190 11.05 -4.77 1.69
C HIS A 190 10.62 -3.32 1.39
N HIS A 191 10.47 -2.46 2.41
CA HIS A 191 10.26 -1.02 2.21
C HIS A 191 11.56 -0.22 2.05
N THR A 192 12.72 -0.81 2.28
CA THR A 192 13.97 -0.04 2.19
C THR A 192 14.21 0.54 0.79
N ASN A 193 14.90 1.68 0.72
CA ASN A 193 15.45 2.17 -0.54
C ASN A 193 16.76 1.46 -0.90
N THR A 194 16.80 0.14 -0.84
CA THR A 194 18.01 -0.66 -1.16
C THR A 194 17.75 -1.61 -2.31
N SER A 195 18.84 -2.16 -2.86
CA SER A 195 18.82 -3.35 -3.70
C SER A 195 20.08 -4.15 -3.45
N PHE A 196 20.04 -5.46 -3.64
CA PHE A 196 21.20 -6.32 -3.43
C PHE A 196 21.26 -7.51 -4.38
N LYS A 197 22.48 -8.03 -4.57
CA LYS A 197 22.68 -9.21 -5.42
C LYS A 197 21.97 -10.41 -4.79
N GLY A 198 21.07 -11.04 -5.55
CA GLY A 198 20.31 -12.20 -5.10
C GLY A 198 18.84 -11.92 -4.80
N GLU A 199 18.36 -10.68 -4.92
CA GLU A 199 16.93 -10.36 -4.75
C GLU A 199 16.03 -11.23 -5.62
N LYS A 200 16.38 -11.48 -6.89
CA LYS A 200 15.57 -12.37 -7.75
C LYS A 200 15.42 -13.79 -7.20
N TRP A 201 16.51 -14.34 -6.64
CA TRP A 201 16.50 -15.69 -6.06
C TRP A 201 15.73 -15.72 -4.73
N LEU A 202 15.94 -14.73 -3.87
CA LEU A 202 15.14 -14.61 -2.64
C LEU A 202 13.66 -14.34 -2.93
N GLY A 203 13.38 -13.59 -3.99
CA GLY A 203 12.07 -13.28 -4.54
C GLY A 203 11.25 -14.50 -4.95
N LEU A 204 11.88 -15.67 -5.07
CA LEU A 204 11.18 -16.94 -5.27
C LEU A 204 10.34 -17.33 -4.05
N PHE A 205 10.76 -16.93 -2.84
CA PHE A 205 10.14 -17.34 -1.58
C PHE A 205 9.67 -16.16 -0.73
N PHE A 206 10.39 -15.04 -0.75
CA PHE A 206 10.15 -13.88 0.10
C PHE A 206 9.85 -12.63 -0.71
N ILE A 207 9.11 -11.70 -0.11
CA ILE A 207 8.93 -10.36 -0.66
C ILE A 207 10.22 -9.57 -0.43
N THR A 208 10.88 -9.18 -1.51
CA THR A 208 12.13 -8.41 -1.51
C THR A 208 11.87 -6.91 -1.73
N PRO A 209 12.84 -6.03 -1.45
CA PRO A 209 12.74 -4.62 -1.81
C PRO A 209 12.34 -4.38 -3.28
N ASP A 210 12.94 -5.10 -4.24
CA ASP A 210 12.57 -4.97 -5.65
C ASP A 210 11.11 -5.39 -5.95
N LEU A 211 10.62 -6.49 -5.37
CA LEU A 211 9.22 -6.94 -5.57
C LEU A 211 8.22 -5.94 -4.96
N HIS A 212 8.50 -5.47 -3.75
CA HIS A 212 7.61 -4.52 -3.08
C HIS A 212 7.70 -3.12 -3.71
N ARG A 213 8.83 -2.76 -4.30
CA ARG A 213 8.95 -1.55 -5.11
C ARG A 213 8.02 -1.57 -6.32
N THR A 214 7.95 -2.70 -7.04
CA THR A 214 6.97 -2.90 -8.13
C THR A 214 5.55 -2.66 -7.64
N HIS A 215 5.22 -3.22 -6.47
CA HIS A 215 3.91 -3.05 -5.85
C HIS A 215 3.57 -1.59 -5.53
N HIS A 216 4.58 -0.75 -5.23
CA HIS A 216 4.41 0.69 -4.97
C HIS A 216 4.40 1.57 -6.23
N SER A 217 4.36 0.97 -7.43
CA SER A 217 4.33 1.71 -8.69
C SER A 217 3.13 2.66 -8.80
N VAL A 218 3.31 3.77 -9.51
CA VAL A 218 2.18 4.65 -9.86
C VAL A 218 1.21 4.03 -10.86
N GLU A 219 1.64 3.00 -11.61
CA GLU A 219 0.83 2.35 -12.64
C GLU A 219 0.10 1.12 -12.08
N ARG A 220 -1.23 1.12 -12.21
CA ARG A 220 -2.09 0.06 -11.65
C ARG A 220 -1.73 -1.34 -12.15
N SER A 221 -1.25 -1.46 -13.39
CA SER A 221 -0.84 -2.75 -13.96
C SER A 221 0.37 -3.38 -13.26
N GLU A 222 1.17 -2.56 -12.57
CA GLU A 222 2.36 -2.98 -11.83
C GLU A 222 2.03 -3.10 -10.33
N HIS A 223 1.33 -2.10 -9.80
CA HIS A 223 1.04 -1.94 -8.37
C HIS A 223 0.09 -3.03 -7.79
N ASP A 224 -0.75 -3.64 -8.64
CA ASP A 224 -1.76 -4.64 -8.25
C ASP A 224 -1.15 -6.05 -8.29
N ASN A 225 0.05 -6.18 -7.71
CA ASN A 225 0.83 -7.41 -7.65
C ASN A 225 1.66 -7.44 -6.35
N ASN A 226 2.25 -8.59 -6.01
CA ASN A 226 3.18 -8.80 -4.89
C ASN A 226 2.60 -8.39 -3.52
N TYR A 227 1.44 -8.94 -3.15
CA TYR A 227 0.71 -8.61 -1.94
C TYR A 227 1.25 -9.26 -0.66
N GLY A 228 2.20 -10.19 -0.75
CA GLY A 228 2.76 -10.85 0.43
C GLY A 228 3.33 -9.86 1.45
N ALA A 229 3.24 -10.20 2.75
CA ALA A 229 3.93 -9.46 3.81
C ALA A 229 5.34 -10.03 4.04
N VAL A 230 5.45 -11.36 4.11
CA VAL A 230 6.74 -12.06 4.20
C VAL A 230 6.99 -12.93 2.97
N LEU A 231 6.05 -13.82 2.65
CA LEU A 231 6.25 -14.81 1.59
C LEU A 231 5.68 -14.35 0.25
N SER A 232 6.48 -14.43 -0.80
CA SER A 232 6.02 -14.22 -2.20
C SER A 232 5.35 -15.46 -2.79
N ILE A 233 5.34 -16.58 -2.04
CA ILE A 233 4.73 -17.85 -2.47
C ILE A 233 3.24 -17.66 -2.73
N TRP A 234 2.55 -16.86 -1.92
CA TRP A 234 1.13 -16.57 -2.11
C TRP A 234 0.86 -15.90 -3.45
N ASP A 235 1.68 -14.92 -3.84
CA ASP A 235 1.56 -14.25 -5.13
C ASP A 235 1.72 -15.21 -6.31
N ARG A 236 2.55 -16.24 -6.17
CA ARG A 236 2.69 -17.29 -7.18
C ARG A 236 1.48 -18.20 -7.23
N LEU A 237 1.00 -18.63 -6.06
CA LEU A 237 -0.16 -19.53 -5.95
C LEU A 237 -1.43 -18.89 -6.48
N PHE A 238 -1.60 -17.58 -6.30
CA PHE A 238 -2.80 -16.84 -6.69
C PHE A 238 -2.63 -15.97 -7.95
N GLY A 239 -1.46 -16.02 -8.59
CA GLY A 239 -1.22 -15.38 -9.89
C GLY A 239 -1.08 -13.85 -9.85
N SER A 240 -0.60 -13.28 -8.75
CA SER A 240 -0.32 -11.85 -8.56
C SER A 240 1.19 -11.54 -8.48
N PHE A 241 2.05 -12.45 -8.90
CA PHE A 241 3.49 -12.21 -8.92
C PHE A 241 3.91 -11.37 -10.13
N ALA A 242 4.62 -10.27 -9.88
CA ALA A 242 5.25 -9.46 -10.94
C ALA A 242 6.66 -9.04 -10.53
N GLU A 243 7.63 -9.18 -11.44
CA GLU A 243 9.01 -8.73 -11.21
C GLU A 243 9.40 -7.74 -12.30
N MET A 244 9.41 -6.45 -11.96
CA MET A 244 9.78 -5.37 -12.87
C MET A 244 10.39 -4.20 -12.10
N GLU A 245 10.92 -3.21 -12.82
CA GLU A 245 11.42 -1.97 -12.21
C GLU A 245 10.45 -0.84 -12.59
N PRO A 246 9.70 -0.27 -11.63
CA PRO A 246 8.74 0.78 -11.94
C PRO A 246 9.45 2.09 -12.30
N GLU A 247 8.90 2.85 -13.26
CA GLU A 247 9.44 4.17 -13.62
C GLU A 247 9.31 5.16 -12.46
N LYS A 248 8.18 5.09 -11.73
CA LYS A 248 7.84 5.98 -10.63
C LYS A 248 7.06 5.23 -9.55
N ILE A 249 7.24 5.68 -8.32
CA ILE A 249 6.58 5.18 -7.12
C ILE A 249 5.63 6.24 -6.57
N GLY A 250 4.51 5.82 -6.00
CA GLY A 250 3.55 6.68 -5.36
C GLY A 250 2.14 6.52 -5.92
N ILE A 251 1.32 7.58 -5.81
CA ILE A 251 0.01 7.62 -6.46
C ILE A 251 0.03 8.60 -7.62
N LYS A 252 -0.45 8.14 -8.78
CA LYS A 252 -0.54 8.95 -10.00
C LYS A 252 -1.33 10.23 -9.77
N GLY A 253 -0.68 11.37 -10.04
CA GLY A 253 -1.29 12.70 -9.91
C GLY A 253 -1.33 13.26 -8.49
N GLU A 254 -0.84 12.53 -7.50
CA GLU A 254 -0.81 12.98 -6.10
C GLU A 254 0.60 13.40 -5.68
N SER A 255 0.68 14.49 -4.92
CA SER A 255 1.93 14.91 -4.27
C SER A 255 2.13 14.18 -2.93
N PRO A 256 3.38 14.04 -2.45
CA PRO A 256 3.63 13.52 -1.11
C PRO A 256 2.92 14.38 -0.06
N LEU A 257 2.08 13.74 0.76
CA LEU A 257 1.31 14.42 1.78
C LEU A 257 2.04 14.47 3.12
N ASP A 258 1.76 15.52 3.89
CA ASP A 258 2.18 15.62 5.29
C ASP A 258 1.23 14.83 6.21
N PHE A 259 1.60 14.74 7.49
CA PHE A 259 0.86 13.99 8.50
C PHE A 259 -0.64 14.34 8.56
N ILE A 260 -0.97 15.64 8.62
CA ILE A 260 -2.38 16.08 8.78
C ILE A 260 -3.19 15.67 7.56
N ASN A 261 -2.62 15.82 6.36
CA ASN A 261 -3.31 15.45 5.14
C ASN A 261 -3.39 13.92 4.98
N LEU A 262 -2.41 13.14 5.45
CA LEU A 262 -2.48 11.67 5.44
C LEU A 262 -3.63 11.13 6.28
N VAL A 263 -3.85 11.68 7.47
CA VAL A 263 -4.99 11.29 8.33
C VAL A 263 -6.33 11.55 7.64
N LYS A 264 -6.42 12.63 6.83
CA LYS A 264 -7.64 12.96 6.08
C LYS A 264 -7.76 12.20 4.77
N PHE A 265 -6.64 11.87 4.14
CA PHE A 265 -6.58 11.29 2.80
C PHE A 265 -7.35 9.97 2.70
N GLY A 266 -7.35 9.21 3.81
CA GLY A 266 -8.14 7.99 3.96
C GLY A 266 -9.65 8.16 3.76
N PHE A 267 -10.18 9.34 4.06
CA PHE A 267 -11.61 9.67 3.98
C PHE A 267 -11.97 10.45 2.72
N ILE A 268 -10.97 10.93 1.99
CA ILE A 268 -11.17 11.61 0.72
C ILE A 268 -11.21 10.53 -0.35
N THR A 269 -12.40 10.20 -0.84
CA THR A 269 -12.51 9.46 -2.09
C THR A 269 -11.79 10.28 -3.16
N PRO A 270 -10.90 9.69 -3.99
CA PRO A 270 -10.45 10.40 -5.18
C PRO A 270 -11.70 10.93 -5.87
N SER A 271 -11.70 12.21 -6.25
CA SER A 271 -12.72 12.67 -7.18
C SER A 271 -12.75 11.64 -8.29
N LEU A 272 -13.88 10.94 -8.48
CA LEU A 272 -14.15 10.19 -9.71
C LEU A 272 -13.53 11.03 -10.82
N PRO A 273 -12.58 10.51 -11.63
CA PRO A 273 -11.90 11.30 -12.65
C PRO A 273 -13.00 12.08 -13.35
N GLY A 274 -13.00 13.39 -13.13
CA GLY A 274 -14.25 14.14 -13.17
C GLY A 274 -14.67 14.25 -14.61
N THR A 275 -15.37 13.24 -15.14
CA THR A 275 -15.81 13.11 -16.54
C THR A 275 -15.02 13.99 -17.50
N GLN A 276 -13.69 13.86 -17.47
CA GLN A 276 -12.90 14.20 -18.64
C GLN A 276 -12.91 12.91 -19.43
N THR A 277 -14.06 12.62 -20.06
CA THR A 277 -14.01 11.89 -21.32
C THR A 277 -13.00 12.66 -22.15
N SER A 278 -11.84 12.05 -22.44
CA SER A 278 -10.95 12.63 -23.44
C SER A 278 -11.78 12.91 -24.68
N ASP A 279 -11.52 13.99 -25.41
CA ASP A 279 -12.32 14.33 -26.60
C ASP A 279 -12.41 13.12 -27.55
N ILE A 280 -11.36 12.30 -27.60
CA ILE A 280 -11.30 11.02 -28.33
C ILE A 280 -12.35 10.01 -27.83
N HIS A 281 -12.49 9.83 -26.52
CA HIS A 281 -13.47 8.88 -25.96
C HIS A 281 -14.90 9.40 -26.13
N LEU A 282 -15.12 10.72 -26.00
CA LEU A 282 -16.43 11.34 -26.22
C LEU A 282 -16.88 11.18 -27.68
N GLU A 283 -16.00 11.46 -28.64
CA GLU A 283 -16.28 11.28 -30.06
C GLU A 283 -16.56 9.82 -30.42
N THR A 284 -15.87 8.87 -29.78
CA THR A 284 -16.14 7.42 -29.95
C THR A 284 -17.53 7.05 -29.44
N MET A 285 -17.92 7.52 -28.25
CA MET A 285 -19.26 7.29 -27.70
C MET A 285 -20.36 7.92 -28.57
N ILE A 286 -20.10 9.10 -29.15
CA ILE A 286 -21.02 9.77 -30.08
C ILE A 286 -21.15 8.97 -31.37
N ALA A 287 -20.04 8.47 -31.92
CA ALA A 287 -20.03 7.69 -33.14
C ALA A 287 -20.80 6.36 -33.00
N GLU A 288 -20.59 5.63 -31.90
CA GLU A 288 -21.35 4.41 -31.60
C GLU A 288 -22.84 4.69 -31.43
N ALA A 289 -23.20 5.74 -30.69
CA ALA A 289 -24.59 6.13 -30.51
C ALA A 289 -25.25 6.56 -31.84
N ALA A 290 -24.54 7.29 -32.70
CA ALA A 290 -25.01 7.69 -34.02
C ALA A 290 -25.24 6.45 -34.91
N TYR A 291 -24.36 5.45 -34.84
CA TYR A 291 -24.52 4.18 -35.53
C TYR A 291 -25.80 3.44 -35.10
N TYR A 292 -26.07 3.31 -33.80
CA TYR A 292 -27.29 2.68 -33.29
C TYR A 292 -28.58 3.43 -33.69
N ILE A 293 -28.53 4.77 -33.75
CA ILE A 293 -29.65 5.57 -34.24
C ILE A 293 -29.88 5.30 -35.72
N ALA A 294 -28.81 5.25 -36.53
CA ALA A 294 -28.88 4.92 -37.95
C ALA A 294 -29.40 3.50 -38.20
N GLU A 295 -28.98 2.53 -37.39
CA GLU A 295 -29.45 1.15 -37.45
C GLU A 295 -30.96 1.04 -37.21
N LYS A 296 -31.49 1.72 -36.17
CA LYS A 296 -32.94 1.72 -35.87
C LYS A 296 -33.82 2.28 -36.98
N ARG A 297 -33.26 3.12 -37.86
CA ARG A 297 -33.94 3.65 -39.05
C ARG A 297 -33.54 2.93 -40.34
N ASN A 298 -32.92 1.75 -40.25
CA ASN A 298 -32.43 0.94 -41.37
C ASN A 298 -31.49 1.69 -42.32
N PHE A 299 -30.60 2.53 -41.80
CA PHE A 299 -29.54 3.22 -42.55
C PHE A 299 -30.00 4.02 -43.79
N ARG A 300 -31.25 4.50 -43.81
CA ARG A 300 -31.77 5.34 -44.91
C ARG A 300 -30.89 6.58 -45.16
N PRO A 301 -30.35 6.82 -46.36
CA PRO A 301 -29.39 7.89 -46.57
C PRO A 301 -29.99 9.29 -46.34
N GLY A 302 -29.14 10.28 -45.98
CA GLY A 302 -29.54 11.69 -45.87
C GLY A 302 -29.96 12.16 -44.47
N GLN A 303 -29.76 11.34 -43.44
CA GLN A 303 -30.05 11.69 -42.03
C GLN A 303 -28.81 11.64 -41.13
N ASP A 304 -27.63 11.40 -41.71
CA ASP A 304 -26.41 11.06 -40.97
C ASP A 304 -25.96 12.20 -40.03
N LEU A 305 -26.11 13.44 -40.47
CA LEU A 305 -25.86 14.62 -39.63
C LEU A 305 -26.85 14.73 -38.47
N ASN A 306 -28.12 14.40 -38.69
CA ASN A 306 -29.16 14.48 -37.66
C ASN A 306 -28.96 13.41 -36.58
N ASP A 307 -28.58 12.20 -36.98
CA ASP A 307 -28.24 11.12 -36.04
C ASP A 307 -27.03 11.49 -35.19
N TRP A 308 -26.01 12.07 -35.82
CA TRP A 308 -24.81 12.53 -35.11
C TRP A 308 -25.15 13.62 -34.09
N LEU A 309 -25.95 14.62 -34.48
CA LEU A 309 -26.37 15.71 -33.59
C LEU A 309 -27.28 15.23 -32.46
N GLU A 310 -28.11 14.22 -32.70
CA GLU A 310 -28.95 13.60 -31.68
C GLU A 310 -28.10 12.76 -30.70
N ALA A 311 -27.23 11.90 -31.20
CA ALA A 311 -26.27 11.12 -30.41
C ALA A 311 -25.41 12.03 -29.53
N LYS A 312 -24.85 13.10 -30.12
CA LYS A 312 -24.06 14.11 -29.40
C LYS A 312 -24.84 14.74 -28.26
N ARG A 313 -26.11 15.12 -28.50
CA ARG A 313 -26.97 15.70 -27.44
C ARG A 313 -27.25 14.70 -26.31
N GLN A 314 -27.50 13.43 -26.64
CA GLN A 314 -27.77 12.40 -25.64
C GLN A 314 -26.54 12.08 -24.80
N ILE A 315 -25.40 11.84 -25.43
CA ILE A 315 -24.14 11.51 -24.75
C ILE A 315 -23.66 12.68 -23.89
N ILE A 316 -23.69 13.92 -24.40
CA ILE A 316 -23.30 15.11 -23.60
C ILE A 316 -24.21 15.27 -22.38
N ARG A 317 -25.53 15.03 -22.49
CA ARG A 317 -26.45 15.07 -21.34
C ARG A 317 -26.11 13.99 -20.31
N MET A 318 -25.83 12.77 -20.75
CA MET A 318 -25.48 11.65 -19.88
C MET A 318 -24.15 11.89 -19.15
N VAL A 319 -23.14 12.41 -19.85
CA VAL A 319 -21.79 12.60 -19.32
C VAL A 319 -21.69 13.82 -18.39
N TYR A 320 -22.36 14.93 -18.72
CA TYR A 320 -22.19 16.20 -17.99
C TYR A 320 -23.31 16.56 -17.02
N ASN A 321 -24.42 15.81 -17.03
CA ASN A 321 -25.60 15.98 -16.17
C ASN A 321 -26.30 17.36 -16.33
N ASP A 322 -27.64 17.39 -16.33
CA ASP A 322 -28.44 18.57 -16.75
C ASP A 322 -28.14 19.89 -15.98
N ARG A 323 -27.58 19.78 -14.76
CA ARG A 323 -27.32 20.94 -13.89
C ARG A 323 -26.18 21.86 -14.35
N LYS A 324 -25.21 21.37 -15.15
CA LYS A 324 -24.10 22.22 -15.66
C LYS A 324 -24.46 22.94 -16.96
N LEU A 325 -25.28 22.33 -17.82
CA LEU A 325 -25.72 22.92 -19.09
C LEU A 325 -26.62 24.15 -18.87
N GLN A 326 -27.48 24.15 -17.85
CA GLN A 326 -28.29 25.34 -17.49
C GLN A 326 -27.47 26.54 -16.99
N LYS A 327 -26.28 26.32 -16.41
CA LYS A 327 -25.38 27.41 -16.00
C LYS A 327 -24.62 28.01 -17.17
N SER A 328 -24.30 27.23 -18.19
CA SER A 328 -23.65 27.72 -19.41
C SER A 328 -24.61 28.52 -20.30
N THR A 329 -25.87 28.11 -20.41
CA THR A 329 -26.86 28.82 -21.24
C THR A 329 -27.39 30.11 -20.60
N LYS A 330 -27.41 30.23 -19.26
CA LYS A 330 -27.79 31.49 -18.58
C LYS A 330 -26.76 32.60 -18.69
N ASN A 331 -25.48 32.30 -18.94
CA ASN A 331 -24.43 33.31 -19.07
C ASN A 331 -24.13 33.74 -20.51
N ASN A 332 -24.79 33.14 -21.51
CA ASN A 332 -24.49 33.40 -22.93
C ASN A 332 -25.63 34.07 -23.72
N HIS A 333 -26.62 34.68 -23.05
CA HIS A 333 -27.65 35.47 -23.74
C HIS A 333 -27.20 36.85 -24.24
N GLN A 334 -25.92 37.18 -24.15
CA GLN A 334 -25.36 38.37 -24.82
C GLN A 334 -23.90 38.14 -25.28
N ARG A 335 -23.70 37.40 -26.36
CA ARG A 335 -22.67 37.67 -27.40
C ARG A 335 -22.73 36.61 -28.51
N GLY A 336 -22.50 37.08 -29.74
CA GLY A 336 -22.90 36.47 -30.99
C GLY A 336 -22.40 35.06 -31.27
N TYR A 337 -23.30 34.27 -31.84
CA TYR A 337 -23.10 32.93 -32.37
C TYR A 337 -22.65 33.07 -33.84
N PHE A 338 -21.41 33.49 -34.16
CA PHE A 338 -20.95 33.47 -35.57
C PHE A 338 -19.43 33.41 -35.85
N ASP A 339 -18.53 33.25 -34.87
CA ASP A 339 -17.07 33.36 -35.15
C ASP A 339 -16.27 32.04 -35.19
N TRP A 340 -16.90 30.89 -35.48
CA TRP A 340 -16.19 29.59 -35.53
C TRP A 340 -16.27 28.84 -36.86
N LEU A 341 -16.58 29.51 -37.97
CA LEU A 341 -16.69 28.88 -39.31
C LEU A 341 -15.57 29.20 -40.30
N HIS A 342 -14.54 29.97 -39.94
CA HIS A 342 -13.43 30.24 -40.85
C HIS A 342 -12.06 30.09 -40.17
N SER A 343 -11.53 28.86 -40.18
CA SER A 343 -10.08 28.64 -40.13
C SER A 343 -9.72 27.61 -41.20
N PRO A 344 -8.98 27.99 -42.27
CA PRO A 344 -8.59 27.05 -43.31
C PRO A 344 -7.44 26.16 -42.81
N LEU A 345 -7.66 24.85 -42.87
CA LEU A 345 -6.63 23.82 -42.78
C LEU A 345 -5.52 24.08 -43.82
N GLN A 346 -4.33 24.47 -43.35
CA GLN A 346 -3.12 24.39 -44.18
C GLN A 346 -2.48 23.00 -44.02
N LEU A 347 -2.71 22.16 -45.03
CA LEU A 347 -1.94 20.94 -45.29
C LEU A 347 -0.53 21.34 -45.76
N ASN A 348 0.49 20.95 -45.00
CA ASN A 348 1.89 21.15 -45.37
C ASN A 348 2.42 19.83 -45.97
N PHE A 349 2.55 19.77 -47.30
CA PHE A 349 3.37 18.76 -47.97
C PHE A 349 4.81 19.29 -48.01
N LYS A 350 5.77 18.53 -47.46
CA LYS A 350 7.20 18.71 -47.73
C LYS A 350 7.64 17.68 -48.76
N HIS A 351 8.39 18.16 -49.75
CA HIS A 351 9.03 17.40 -50.83
C HIS A 351 9.98 16.33 -50.34
#